data_AF-A0A8J2JSR9-F1
#
_entry.id   AF-A0A8J2JSR9-F1
#
_cell.length_a   1.000
_cell.length_b   1.000
_cell.length_c   1.000
_cell.angle_alpha   90.00
_cell.angle_beta   90.00
_cell.angle_gamma   90.00
#
_symmetry.space_group_name_H-M   'P 1'
#
loop_
_entity.id
_entity.type
_entity.pdbx_description
1 polymer ?
#
loop_
_entity_poly.entity_id
_entity_poly.type
_entity_poly.pdbx_seq_one_letter_code
_entity_poly.pdbx_strand_id
1 'polypeptide(L)' 'MLKIAALFALVAVAAAAPQTVLLGSAPVAQPEAPAQYSFSYNVNDPTTGDQKSQQESRDGDNVSGSYSLVEPDGSVRTV' A
#
# COMPACT_ATOMS: atom_id res chain seq x y z
N MET A 1 -10.26 -51.73 -20.58
CA MET A 1 -10.42 -52.20 -19.18
C MET A 1 -9.06 -52.64 -18.68
N LEU A 2 -8.66 -52.17 -17.49
CA LEU A 2 -7.66 -52.77 -16.58
C LEU A 2 -6.22 -53.00 -17.14
N LYS A 3 -5.28 -52.05 -17.07
CA LYS A 3 -4.34 -51.74 -15.96
C LYS A 3 -3.20 -52.77 -15.72
N ILE A 4 -1.95 -52.28 -15.93
CA ILE A 4 -0.77 -52.41 -15.03
C ILE A 4 -0.03 -53.77 -15.12
N ALA A 5 1.29 -53.94 -15.14
CA ALA A 5 2.49 -53.10 -15.09
C ALA A 5 3.70 -53.94 -15.52
N ALA A 6 4.73 -53.31 -16.09
CA ALA A 6 6.12 -53.75 -15.98
C ALA A 6 6.98 -52.50 -16.18
N LEU A 7 7.51 -51.95 -15.09
CA LEU A 7 8.91 -52.10 -14.72
C LEU A 7 9.79 -51.05 -15.40
N PHE A 8 10.00 -49.90 -14.75
CA PHE A 8 11.32 -49.29 -14.74
C PHE A 8 11.64 -48.85 -13.33
N ALA A 9 12.75 -49.39 -12.87
CA ALA A 9 13.32 -49.24 -11.56
C ALA A 9 13.80 -47.81 -11.30
N LEU A 10 14.17 -47.60 -10.04
CA LEU A 10 15.09 -46.57 -9.55
C LEU A 10 14.45 -45.24 -9.12
N VAL A 11 13.85 -45.26 -7.93
CA VAL A 11 14.18 -44.23 -6.93
C VAL A 11 14.34 -44.92 -5.59
N ALA A 12 15.43 -45.70 -5.47
CA ALA A 12 15.95 -46.04 -4.15
C ALA A 12 16.57 -44.77 -3.57
N VAL A 13 15.84 -44.17 -2.63
CA VAL A 13 16.36 -43.50 -1.43
C VAL A 13 17.62 -42.67 -1.66
N ALA A 14 17.47 -41.48 -2.24
CA ALA A 14 18.41 -40.39 -1.96
C ALA A 14 18.00 -39.75 -0.63
N ALA A 15 18.62 -40.27 0.43
CA ALA A 15 18.89 -39.61 1.70
C ALA A 15 17.89 -38.57 2.20
N ALA A 16 17.26 -38.92 3.31
CA ALA A 16 16.73 -37.97 4.28
C ALA A 16 17.79 -36.89 4.61
N ALA A 17 17.79 -35.79 3.86
CA ALA A 17 18.36 -34.55 4.34
C ALA A 17 17.43 -34.06 5.45
N PRO A 18 17.94 -33.67 6.63
CA PRO A 18 17.10 -32.98 7.59
C PRO A 18 16.57 -31.73 6.88
N GLN A 19 15.26 -31.66 6.70
CA GLN A 19 14.64 -30.40 6.30
C GLN A 19 14.91 -29.46 7.47
N THR A 20 15.83 -28.51 7.28
CA THR A 20 15.95 -27.38 8.18
C THR A 20 14.64 -26.63 8.09
N VAL A 21 13.73 -26.95 9.02
CA VAL A 21 12.57 -26.11 9.25
C VAL A 21 13.13 -24.82 9.82
N LEU A 22 13.28 -23.79 8.96
CA LEU A 22 13.38 -22.43 9.44
C LEU A 22 12.05 -22.17 10.14
N LEU A 23 12.04 -22.31 11.46
CA LEU A 23 11.03 -21.70 12.31
C LEU A 23 11.23 -20.20 12.16
N GLY A 24 10.68 -19.63 11.09
CA GLY A 24 10.49 -18.20 10.98
C GLY A 24 9.73 -17.78 12.21
N SER A 25 10.32 -16.93 13.05
CA SER A 25 9.60 -16.26 14.10
C SER A 25 8.38 -15.62 13.45
N ALA A 26 7.17 -16.05 13.84
CA ALA A 26 5.96 -15.36 13.43
C ALA A 26 6.17 -13.88 13.78
N PRO A 27 5.91 -12.93 12.84
CA PRO A 27 6.01 -11.53 13.18
C PRO A 27 5.11 -11.30 14.39
N VAL A 28 5.73 -10.98 15.53
CA VAL A 28 4.98 -10.55 16.71
C VAL A 28 4.34 -9.24 16.28
N ALA A 29 3.00 -9.23 16.14
CA ALA A 29 2.27 -8.04 15.78
C ALA A 29 2.57 -6.96 16.81
N GLN A 30 3.38 -5.98 16.42
CA GLN A 30 3.65 -4.83 17.25
C GLN A 30 2.38 -3.97 17.27
N PRO A 31 1.99 -3.38 18.41
CA PRO A 31 0.86 -2.46 18.43
C PRO A 31 1.14 -1.31 17.45
N GLU A 32 0.41 -1.27 16.34
CA GLU A 32 0.46 -0.16 15.40
C GLU A 32 -0.53 0.91 15.84
N ALA A 33 -0.03 2.13 16.00
CA ALA A 33 -0.91 3.28 16.18
C ALA A 33 -1.66 3.56 14.87
N PRO A 34 -2.91 4.03 14.92
CA PRO A 34 -3.63 4.43 13.71
C PRO A 34 -2.87 5.55 12.98
N ALA A 35 -2.93 5.54 11.64
CA ALA A 35 -2.28 6.57 10.83
C ALA A 35 -2.89 7.94 11.11
N GLN A 36 -2.04 8.93 11.41
CA GLN A 36 -2.50 10.29 11.69
C GLN A 36 -1.55 11.34 11.11
N TYR A 37 -2.10 12.29 10.37
CA TYR A 37 -1.37 13.45 9.87
C TYR A 37 -2.31 14.61 9.57
N SER A 38 -1.75 15.81 9.47
CA SER A 38 -2.43 16.98 8.95
C SER A 38 -1.43 17.84 8.19
N PHE A 39 -1.80 18.28 6.99
CA PHE A 39 -0.99 19.19 6.20
C PHE A 39 -1.86 20.17 5.42
N SER A 40 -1.24 21.27 5.03
CA SER A 40 -1.87 22.29 4.18
C SER A 40 -0.81 23.02 3.39
N TYR A 41 -1.17 23.48 2.19
CA TYR A 41 -0.34 24.38 1.41
C TYR A 41 -1.19 25.40 0.65
N ASN A 42 -0.56 26.51 0.30
CA ASN A 42 -1.16 27.53 -0.55
C ASN A 42 -0.15 27.99 -1.61
N VAL A 43 -0.68 28.33 -2.78
CA VAL A 43 0.07 29.00 -3.85
C VAL A 43 -0.64 30.31 -4.16
N ASN A 44 0.15 31.38 -4.23
CA ASN A 44 -0.29 32.68 -4.69
C ASN A 44 0.84 33.28 -5.53
N ASP A 45 0.81 32.99 -6.83
CA ASP A 45 1.80 33.47 -7.79
C ASP A 45 1.13 34.42 -8.81
N PRO A 46 1.30 35.74 -8.65
CA PRO A 46 0.78 36.73 -9.59
C PRO A 46 1.38 36.64 -11.00
N THR A 47 2.56 36.03 -11.15
CA THR A 47 3.27 35.95 -12.44
C THR A 47 2.64 34.90 -13.33
N THR A 48 2.31 33.73 -12.77
CA THR A 48 1.63 32.65 -13.49
C THR A 48 0.10 32.72 -13.37
N GLY A 49 -0.41 33.51 -12.41
CA GLY A 49 -1.83 33.58 -12.07
C GLY A 49 -2.30 32.43 -11.17
N ASP A 50 -1.40 31.60 -10.66
CA ASP A 50 -1.74 30.43 -9.87
C ASP A 50 -2.15 30.83 -8.45
N GLN A 51 -3.44 30.66 -8.16
CA GLN A 51 -4.02 30.86 -6.82
C GLN A 51 -4.81 29.63 -6.41
N LYS A 52 -4.27 28.89 -5.43
CA LYS A 52 -4.89 27.67 -4.92
C LYS A 52 -4.52 27.42 -3.46
N SER A 53 -5.38 26.68 -2.77
CA SER A 53 -5.10 26.18 -1.43
C SER A 53 -5.58 24.74 -1.28
N GLN A 54 -4.89 24.00 -0.42
CA GLN A 54 -5.23 22.62 -0.10
C GLN A 54 -4.99 22.40 1.38
N GLN A 55 -5.86 21.60 1.98
CA GLN A 55 -5.67 21.03 3.31
C GLN A 55 -6.17 19.60 3.34
N GLU A 56 -5.48 18.74 4.07
CA GLU A 56 -5.89 17.36 4.31
C GLU A 56 -5.50 16.93 5.72
N SER A 57 -6.36 16.13 6.33
CA SER A 57 -6.11 15.47 7.61
C SER A 57 -6.54 14.02 7.52
N ARG A 58 -5.75 13.16 8.16
CA ARG A 58 -6.06 11.74 8.35
C ARG A 58 -6.17 11.42 9.82
N ASP A 59 -7.22 10.67 10.17
CA ASP A 59 -7.43 10.06 11.47
C ASP A 59 -7.84 8.59 11.27
N GLY A 60 -6.88 7.69 11.46
CA GLY A 60 -7.03 6.28 11.16
C GLY A 60 -7.35 6.03 9.70
N ASP A 61 -8.56 5.55 9.43
CA ASP A 61 -9.05 5.27 8.07
C ASP A 61 -9.84 6.44 7.46
N ASN A 62 -10.07 7.50 8.22
CA ASN A 62 -10.80 8.67 7.75
C ASN A 62 -9.83 9.72 7.22
N VAL A 63 -9.97 10.07 5.94
CA VAL A 63 -9.24 11.17 5.30
C VAL A 63 -10.27 12.23 4.89
N SER A 64 -10.01 13.47 5.29
CA SER A 64 -10.86 14.61 4.96
C SER A 64 -9.99 15.82 4.66
N GLY A 65 -10.51 16.73 3.84
CA GLY A 65 -9.77 17.88 3.38
C GLY A 65 -10.61 18.74 2.46
N SER A 66 -9.97 19.78 1.92
CA SER A 66 -10.57 20.60 0.88
C SER A 66 -9.49 21.11 -0.06
N TYR A 67 -9.86 21.32 -1.31
CA TYR A 67 -9.02 21.95 -2.32
C TYR A 67 -9.75 23.11 -2.98
N SER A 68 -9.12 24.28 -3.05
CA SER A 68 -9.65 25.46 -3.71
C SER A 68 -8.74 25.93 -4.84
N LEU A 69 -9.35 26.36 -5.94
CA LEU A 69 -8.66 26.92 -7.10
C LEU A 69 -9.43 28.14 -7.62
N VAL A 70 -8.71 29.22 -7.89
CA VAL A 70 -9.22 30.35 -8.67
C VAL A 70 -9.07 30.00 -10.14
N GLU A 71 -10.18 29.99 -10.88
CA GLU A 71 -10.19 29.74 -12.31
C GLU A 71 -9.85 31.02 -13.11
N PRO A 72 -9.46 30.91 -14.39
CA PRO A 72 -9.06 32.06 -15.19
C PRO A 72 -10.15 33.14 -15.36
N ASP A 73 -11.42 32.78 -15.20
CA ASP A 73 -12.55 33.71 -15.21
C ASP A 73 -12.80 34.41 -13.85
N GLY A 74 -11.96 34.12 -12.86
CA GLY A 74 -12.03 34.65 -11.50
C GLY A 74 -12.99 33.90 -10.58
N SER A 75 -13.68 32.86 -11.06
CA SER A 75 -14.51 32.02 -10.21
C SER A 75 -13.65 31.16 -9.27
N VAL A 76 -14.21 30.79 -8.11
CA VAL A 76 -13.51 29.93 -7.14
C VAL A 76 -14.27 28.61 -7.05
N ARG A 77 -13.58 27.52 -7.35
CA ARG A 77 -14.09 26.16 -7.11
C ARG A 77 -13.51 25.62 -5.81
N THR A 78 -14.32 24.91 -5.03
CA THR A 78 -13.88 24.18 -3.84
C THR A 78 -14.49 22.79 -3.84
N VAL A 79 -13.68 21.78 -3.54
CA VAL A 79 -14.04 20.36 -3.42
C VAL A 79 -13.53 19.77 -2.13
#